data_AF-A0A8G2BMY3-F1
#
_entry.id   AF-A0A8G2BMY3-F1
#
_cell.length_a   1.000
_cell.length_b   1.000
_cell.length_c   1.000
_cell.angle_alpha   90.00
_cell.angle_beta   90.00
_cell.angle_gamma   90.00
#
_symmetry.space_group_name_H-M   'P 1'
#
loop_
_entity.id
_entity.type
_entity.pdbx_description
1 polymer ?
#
loop_
_entity_poly.entity_id
_entity_poly.type
_entity_poly.pdbx_seq_one_letter_code
_entity_poly.pdbx_strand_id
1 'polypeptide(L)'
;TILEQRIDQLQDQIDGLEIQRQSRFEQLEIFAQEVVGLRELYEKGYYPRTQVLAVERAMARLKGEAGSDDAEIARARNGVGEARTQIINLKQRFREDAITQLREVQANLADLKERMTVAKDVLRRVEIRAPQSGIAQNVKTHTIGGVVRAGETLLEIAPQGEELLVEARVSPSDIDGVTIGQSAEVRFSALNLRSTPSTFGVVRSVSGDRLTNEATGEPYFLARVEVSAEERAKLGDVKLSAGMPAEVLIQTGERTALQYLLKPLTDALARGLTEE
;
A
#
# COMPACT_ATOMS: atom_id res chain seq x y z
N THR A 1 -13.23 -12.89 -41.97
CA THR A 1 -11.75 -13.00 -42.12
C THR A 1 -11.42 -13.92 -43.28
N ILE A 2 -10.19 -13.90 -43.82
CA ILE A 2 -9.79 -14.77 -44.95
C ILE A 2 -10.03 -16.26 -44.62
N LEU A 3 -9.81 -16.68 -43.37
CA LEU A 3 -10.04 -18.07 -42.94
C LEU A 3 -11.52 -18.44 -42.83
N GLU A 4 -12.38 -17.52 -42.39
CA GLU A 4 -13.84 -17.74 -42.38
C GLU A 4 -14.38 -17.82 -43.81
N GLN A 5 -13.97 -16.91 -44.70
CA GLN A 5 -14.34 -16.98 -46.12
C GLN A 5 -13.89 -18.28 -46.78
N ARG A 6 -12.72 -18.80 -46.40
CA ARG A 6 -12.24 -20.10 -46.86
C ARG A 6 -13.10 -21.27 -46.35
N ILE A 7 -13.60 -21.18 -45.11
CA ILE A 7 -14.53 -22.18 -44.57
C ILE A 7 -15.83 -22.15 -45.37
N ASP A 8 -16.40 -20.98 -45.59
CA ASP A 8 -17.65 -20.82 -46.34
C ASP A 8 -17.50 -21.37 -47.77
N GLN A 9 -16.42 -21.02 -48.46
CA GLN A 9 -16.11 -21.57 -49.79
C GLN A 9 -15.99 -23.11 -49.82
N LEU A 10 -15.35 -23.70 -48.81
CA LEU A 10 -15.23 -25.15 -48.71
C LEU A 10 -16.57 -25.81 -48.37
N GLN A 11 -17.44 -25.14 -47.62
CA GLN A 11 -18.80 -25.62 -47.33
C GLN A 11 -19.67 -25.58 -48.59
N ASP A 12 -19.65 -24.48 -49.35
CA ASP A 12 -20.35 -24.39 -50.63
C ASP A 12 -19.88 -25.49 -51.61
N GLN A 13 -18.57 -25.79 -51.61
CA GLN A 13 -18.02 -26.89 -52.41
C GLN A 13 -18.52 -28.26 -51.94
N ILE A 14 -18.59 -28.50 -50.63
CA ILE A 14 -19.13 -29.74 -50.06
C ILE A 14 -20.60 -29.91 -50.49
N ASP A 15 -21.41 -28.87 -50.34
CA ASP A 15 -22.83 -28.90 -50.68
C ASP A 15 -23.03 -29.20 -52.17
N GLY A 16 -22.22 -28.59 -53.05
CA GLY A 16 -22.23 -28.88 -54.48
C GLY A 16 -21.88 -30.34 -54.81
N LEU A 17 -20.84 -30.89 -54.16
CA LEU A 17 -20.44 -32.28 -54.33
C LEU A 17 -21.47 -33.26 -53.78
N GLU A 18 -22.14 -32.94 -52.67
CA GLU A 18 -23.20 -33.75 -52.08
C GLU A 18 -24.40 -33.87 -53.02
N ILE A 19 -24.79 -32.77 -53.69
CA ILE A 19 -25.84 -32.77 -54.71
C ILE A 19 -25.45 -33.63 -55.93
N GLN A 20 -24.20 -33.54 -56.39
CA GLN A 20 -23.71 -34.35 -57.51
C GLN A 20 -23.72 -35.84 -57.15
N ARG A 21 -23.22 -36.17 -55.95
CA ARG A 21 -23.20 -37.54 -55.44
C ARG A 21 -24.62 -38.10 -55.34
N GLN A 22 -25.55 -37.33 -54.80
CA GLN A 22 -26.95 -37.72 -54.69
C GLN A 22 -27.58 -37.98 -56.06
N SER A 23 -27.34 -37.09 -57.04
CA SER A 23 -27.81 -37.29 -58.42
C SER A 23 -27.24 -38.57 -59.06
N ARG A 24 -25.99 -38.93 -58.76
CA ARG A 24 -25.38 -40.20 -59.22
C ARG A 24 -26.00 -41.42 -58.54
N PHE A 25 -26.36 -41.33 -57.26
CA PHE A 25 -27.08 -42.38 -56.57
C PHE A 25 -28.49 -42.60 -57.15
N GLU A 26 -29.22 -41.52 -57.46
CA GLU A 26 -30.52 -41.62 -58.13
C GLU A 26 -30.42 -42.28 -59.51
N GLN A 27 -29.40 -41.93 -60.30
CA GLN A 27 -29.13 -42.62 -61.58
C GLN A 27 -28.79 -44.10 -61.38
N LEU A 28 -27.99 -44.44 -60.36
CA LEU A 28 -27.69 -45.82 -60.01
C LEU A 28 -28.95 -46.63 -59.67
N GLU A 29 -29.91 -46.05 -58.97
CA GLU A 29 -31.19 -46.69 -58.66
C GLU A 29 -32.00 -46.97 -59.92
N ILE A 30 -32.06 -46.01 -60.85
CA ILE A 30 -32.76 -46.18 -62.14
C ILE A 30 -32.11 -47.31 -62.95
N PHE A 31 -30.78 -47.30 -63.10
CA PHE A 31 -30.08 -48.36 -63.82
C PHE A 31 -30.17 -49.72 -63.10
N ALA A 32 -30.26 -49.74 -61.77
CA ALA A 32 -30.46 -50.97 -61.02
C ALA A 32 -31.83 -51.60 -61.29
N GLN A 33 -32.88 -50.79 -61.49
CA GLN A 33 -34.18 -51.31 -61.91
C GLN A 33 -34.15 -51.79 -63.36
N GLU A 34 -33.51 -51.04 -64.26
CA GLU A 34 -33.38 -51.40 -65.67
C GLU A 34 -32.63 -52.72 -65.86
N VAL A 35 -31.51 -52.92 -65.17
CA VAL A 35 -30.69 -54.14 -65.32
C VAL A 35 -31.43 -55.40 -64.86
N VAL A 36 -32.33 -55.29 -63.87
CA VAL A 36 -33.15 -56.42 -63.41
C VAL A 36 -34.07 -56.90 -64.54
N GLY A 37 -34.79 -55.98 -65.18
CA GLY A 37 -35.67 -56.33 -66.30
C GLY A 37 -34.90 -56.85 -67.52
N LEU A 38 -33.76 -56.23 -67.84
CA LEU A 38 -32.92 -56.67 -68.96
C LEU A 38 -32.31 -58.05 -68.72
N ARG A 39 -31.94 -58.39 -67.47
CA ARG A 39 -31.47 -59.74 -67.12
C ARG A 39 -32.55 -60.79 -67.31
N GLU A 40 -33.78 -60.52 -66.89
CA GLU A 40 -34.91 -61.45 -67.10
C GLU A 40 -35.18 -61.71 -68.59
N LEU A 41 -35.15 -60.66 -69.42
CA LEU A 41 -35.31 -60.80 -70.87
C LEU A 41 -34.14 -61.56 -71.54
N TYR A 42 -32.92 -61.36 -71.05
CA TYR A 42 -31.74 -62.12 -71.49
C TYR A 42 -31.86 -63.61 -71.13
N GLU A 43 -32.26 -63.95 -69.91
CA GLU A 43 -32.44 -65.34 -69.46
C GLU A 43 -33.49 -66.09 -70.30
N LYS A 44 -34.52 -65.39 -70.77
CA LYS A 44 -35.54 -65.90 -71.69
C LYS A 44 -35.08 -65.96 -73.15
N GLY A 45 -33.85 -65.51 -73.46
CA GLY A 45 -33.27 -65.53 -74.81
C GLY A 45 -33.73 -64.40 -75.74
N TYR A 46 -34.48 -63.42 -75.23
CA TYR A 46 -35.07 -62.34 -76.03
C TYR A 46 -34.24 -61.05 -76.08
N TYR A 47 -33.08 -61.01 -75.41
CA TYR A 47 -32.24 -59.81 -75.36
C TYR A 47 -30.74 -60.15 -75.40
N PRO A 48 -29.87 -59.35 -76.06
CA PRO A 48 -28.44 -59.65 -76.13
C PRO A 48 -27.68 -59.40 -74.82
N ARG A 49 -26.80 -60.33 -74.40
CA ARG A 49 -25.94 -60.18 -73.20
C ARG A 49 -25.07 -58.92 -73.23
N THR A 50 -24.61 -58.52 -74.41
CA THR A 50 -23.75 -57.35 -74.62
C THR A 50 -24.42 -56.05 -74.15
N GLN A 51 -25.74 -55.95 -74.27
CA GLN A 51 -26.52 -54.80 -73.83
C GLN A 51 -26.68 -54.78 -72.30
N VAL A 52 -26.92 -55.93 -71.66
CA VAL A 52 -26.92 -56.04 -70.19
C VAL A 52 -25.58 -55.60 -69.61
N LEU A 53 -24.48 -56.08 -70.18
CA LEU A 53 -23.12 -55.71 -69.77
C LEU A 53 -22.78 -54.23 -70.03
N ALA A 54 -23.46 -53.56 -70.96
CA ALA A 54 -23.29 -52.13 -71.18
C ALA A 54 -23.87 -51.34 -70.00
N VAL A 55 -25.09 -51.69 -69.55
CA VAL A 55 -25.74 -51.08 -68.38
C VAL A 55 -24.96 -51.35 -67.10
N GLU A 56 -24.50 -52.59 -66.88
CA GLU A 56 -23.69 -52.93 -65.70
C GLU A 56 -22.37 -52.14 -65.65
N ARG A 57 -21.72 -51.91 -66.80
CA ARG A 57 -20.52 -51.05 -66.87
C ARG A 57 -20.82 -49.59 -66.58
N ALA A 58 -21.97 -49.08 -67.05
CA ALA A 58 -22.41 -47.73 -66.74
C ALA A 58 -22.66 -47.56 -65.23
N MET A 59 -23.31 -48.53 -64.58
CA MET A 59 -23.49 -48.54 -63.13
C MET A 59 -22.15 -48.58 -62.38
N ALA A 60 -21.22 -49.44 -62.80
CA ALA A 60 -19.90 -49.52 -62.18
C ALA A 60 -19.14 -48.18 -62.28
N ARG A 61 -19.26 -47.48 -63.42
CA ARG A 61 -18.69 -46.15 -63.62
C ARG A 61 -19.32 -45.12 -62.70
N LEU A 62 -20.64 -45.03 -62.64
CA LEU A 62 -21.36 -44.09 -61.75
C LEU A 62 -21.00 -44.31 -60.28
N LYS A 63 -20.86 -45.58 -59.86
CA LYS A 63 -20.42 -45.91 -58.51
C LYS A 63 -18.98 -45.44 -58.23
N GLY A 64 -18.09 -45.57 -59.21
CA GLY A 64 -16.72 -45.04 -59.12
C GLY A 64 -16.69 -43.51 -59.03
N GLU A 65 -17.52 -42.82 -59.83
CA GLU A 65 -17.67 -41.36 -59.80
C GLU A 65 -18.23 -40.88 -58.46
N ALA A 66 -19.28 -41.53 -57.91
CA ALA A 66 -19.81 -41.21 -56.58
C ALA A 66 -18.77 -41.41 -55.47
N GLY A 67 -17.96 -42.47 -55.55
CA GLY A 67 -16.84 -42.68 -54.63
C GLY A 67 -15.76 -41.60 -54.73
N SER A 68 -15.53 -41.04 -55.93
CA SER A 68 -14.64 -39.88 -56.10
C SER A 68 -15.19 -38.64 -55.42
N ASP A 69 -16.50 -38.38 -55.52
CA ASP A 69 -17.14 -37.25 -54.81
C ASP A 69 -17.01 -37.41 -53.30
N ASP A 70 -17.23 -38.62 -52.76
CA ASP A 70 -17.09 -38.87 -51.32
C ASP A 70 -15.66 -38.57 -50.84
N ALA A 71 -14.65 -38.95 -51.63
CA ALA A 71 -13.26 -38.62 -51.32
C ALA A 71 -12.97 -37.11 -51.40
N GLU A 72 -13.62 -36.38 -52.31
CA GLU A 72 -13.53 -34.92 -52.40
C GLU A 72 -14.22 -34.21 -51.24
N ILE A 73 -15.43 -34.65 -50.87
CA ILE A 73 -16.17 -34.16 -49.71
C ILE A 73 -15.34 -34.36 -48.44
N ALA A 74 -14.74 -35.54 -48.25
CA ALA A 74 -13.88 -35.81 -47.11
C ALA A 74 -12.65 -34.89 -47.06
N ARG A 75 -12.01 -34.64 -48.21
CA ARG A 75 -10.87 -33.70 -48.31
C ARG A 75 -11.29 -32.27 -47.98
N ALA A 76 -12.42 -31.81 -48.50
CA ALA A 76 -12.94 -30.47 -48.22
C ALA A 76 -13.30 -30.30 -46.72
N ARG A 77 -13.93 -31.31 -46.10
CA ARG A 77 -14.23 -31.33 -44.66
C ARG A 77 -12.98 -31.26 -43.79
N ASN A 78 -11.91 -31.97 -44.17
CA ASN A 78 -10.62 -31.85 -43.49
C ASN A 78 -10.06 -30.42 -43.61
N GLY A 79 -10.15 -29.80 -44.78
CA GLY A 79 -9.77 -28.40 -44.98
C GLY A 79 -10.55 -27.42 -44.09
N VAL A 80 -11.85 -27.66 -43.89
CA VAL A 80 -12.67 -26.88 -42.93
C VAL A 80 -12.15 -27.05 -41.50
N GLY A 81 -11.83 -28.28 -41.08
CA GLY A 81 -11.26 -28.57 -39.76
C GLY A 81 -9.92 -27.88 -39.53
N GLU A 82 -9.03 -27.91 -40.53
CA GLU A 82 -7.74 -27.20 -40.49
C GLU A 82 -7.93 -25.69 -40.36
N ALA A 83 -8.79 -25.08 -41.17
CA ALA A 83 -9.06 -23.65 -41.13
C ALA A 83 -9.64 -23.22 -39.77
N ARG A 84 -10.58 -24.00 -39.20
CA ARG A 84 -11.11 -23.76 -37.85
C ARG A 84 -10.03 -23.82 -36.78
N THR A 85 -9.13 -24.79 -36.88
CA THR A 85 -8.00 -24.93 -35.94
C THR A 85 -7.04 -23.75 -36.05
N GLN A 86 -6.76 -23.26 -37.26
CA GLN A 86 -5.97 -22.06 -37.50
C GLN A 86 -6.61 -20.82 -36.86
N ILE A 87 -7.94 -20.65 -36.96
CA ILE A 87 -8.66 -19.55 -36.31
C ILE A 87 -8.49 -19.60 -34.79
N ILE A 88 -8.63 -20.79 -34.18
CA ILE A 88 -8.46 -20.97 -32.72
C ILE A 88 -7.03 -20.60 -32.31
N ASN A 89 -6.02 -21.12 -33.03
CA ASN A 89 -4.61 -20.84 -32.76
C ASN A 89 -4.28 -19.34 -32.90
N LEU A 90 -4.83 -18.66 -33.91
CA LEU A 90 -4.63 -17.23 -34.10
C LEU A 90 -5.23 -16.42 -32.94
N LYS A 91 -6.45 -16.75 -32.52
CA LYS A 91 -7.10 -16.10 -31.36
C LYS A 91 -6.31 -16.33 -30.07
N GLN A 92 -5.80 -17.54 -29.88
CA GLN A 92 -5.00 -17.89 -28.71
C GLN A 92 -3.67 -17.10 -28.68
N ARG A 93 -2.94 -17.05 -29.80
CA ARG A 93 -1.71 -16.26 -29.92
C ARG A 93 -1.95 -14.78 -29.64
N PHE A 94 -2.99 -14.20 -30.26
CA PHE A 94 -3.36 -12.81 -30.02
C PHE A 94 -3.62 -12.54 -28.52
N ARG A 95 -4.31 -13.46 -27.84
CA ARG A 95 -4.57 -13.35 -26.40
C ARG A 95 -3.29 -13.45 -25.57
N GLU A 96 -2.39 -14.37 -25.92
CA GLU A 96 -1.09 -14.54 -25.26
C GLU A 96 -0.21 -13.31 -25.42
N ASP A 97 -0.13 -12.76 -26.63
CA ASP A 97 0.61 -11.52 -26.93
C ASP A 97 0.03 -10.34 -26.15
N ALA A 98 -1.30 -10.18 -26.14
CA ALA A 98 -1.97 -9.11 -25.40
C ALA A 98 -1.73 -9.21 -23.89
N ILE A 99 -1.76 -10.42 -23.31
CA ILE A 99 -1.46 -10.64 -21.89
C ILE A 99 0.00 -10.31 -21.58
N THR A 100 0.92 -10.66 -22.48
CA THR A 100 2.35 -10.40 -22.32
C THR A 100 2.62 -8.90 -22.34
N GLN A 101 2.08 -8.17 -23.33
CA GLN A 101 2.17 -6.71 -23.42
C GLN A 101 1.53 -6.02 -22.21
N LEU A 102 0.37 -6.51 -21.75
CA LEU A 102 -0.29 -5.97 -20.56
C LEU A 102 0.59 -6.10 -19.31
N ARG A 103 1.23 -7.25 -19.11
CA ARG A 103 2.15 -7.47 -17.97
C ARG A 103 3.35 -6.53 -18.02
N GLU A 104 3.94 -6.34 -19.20
CA GLU A 104 5.06 -5.41 -19.38
C GLU A 104 4.65 -3.97 -19.05
N VAL A 105 3.52 -3.51 -19.59
CA VAL A 105 2.99 -2.17 -19.33
C VAL A 105 2.66 -1.99 -17.84
N GLN A 106 2.08 -3.01 -17.18
CA GLN A 106 1.79 -2.96 -15.75
C GLN A 106 3.05 -2.88 -14.89
N ALA A 107 4.11 -3.63 -15.23
CA ALA A 107 5.40 -3.56 -14.56
C ALA A 107 6.03 -2.16 -14.71
N ASN A 108 6.04 -1.62 -15.93
CA ASN A 108 6.54 -0.27 -16.21
C ASN A 108 5.73 0.80 -15.48
N LEU A 109 4.40 0.65 -15.42
CA LEU A 109 3.54 1.56 -14.69
C LEU A 109 3.81 1.53 -13.18
N ALA A 110 4.08 0.35 -12.61
CA ALA A 110 4.42 0.22 -11.20
C ALA A 110 5.76 0.91 -10.88
N ASP A 111 6.79 0.70 -11.70
CA ASP A 111 8.10 1.38 -11.56
C ASP A 111 7.95 2.90 -11.67
N LEU A 112 7.22 3.39 -12.69
CA LEU A 112 6.98 4.82 -12.88
C LEU A 112 6.18 5.44 -11.73
N LYS A 113 5.22 4.72 -11.14
CA LYS A 113 4.49 5.20 -9.96
C LYS A 113 5.41 5.34 -8.76
N GLU A 114 6.32 4.39 -8.53
CA GLU A 114 7.28 4.48 -7.43
C GLU A 114 8.23 5.67 -7.62
N ARG A 115 8.79 5.82 -8.83
CA ARG A 115 9.63 6.98 -9.19
C ARG A 115 8.88 8.31 -9.01
N MET A 116 7.59 8.36 -9.37
CA MET A 116 6.76 9.54 -9.18
C MET A 116 6.56 9.85 -7.69
N THR A 117 6.37 8.84 -6.83
CA THR A 117 6.26 9.03 -5.38
C THR A 117 7.54 9.62 -4.81
N VAL A 118 8.71 9.08 -5.19
CA VAL A 118 10.02 9.61 -4.78
C VAL A 118 10.20 11.05 -5.28
N ALA A 119 9.90 11.34 -6.55
CA ALA A 119 10.01 12.68 -7.11
C ALA A 119 9.07 13.69 -6.42
N LYS A 120 7.84 13.28 -6.06
CA LYS A 120 6.90 14.10 -5.28
C LYS A 120 7.42 14.38 -3.88
N ASP A 121 8.09 13.41 -3.25
CA ASP A 121 8.69 13.62 -1.92
C ASP A 121 9.86 14.61 -1.99
N VAL A 122 10.72 14.50 -3.00
CA VAL A 122 11.79 15.49 -3.27
C VAL A 122 11.20 16.88 -3.49
N LEU A 123 10.14 16.99 -4.30
CA LEU A 123 9.46 18.26 -4.55
C LEU A 123 8.86 18.86 -3.26
N ARG A 124 8.28 18.02 -2.39
CA ARG A 124 7.71 18.49 -1.11
C ARG A 124 8.78 19.06 -0.19
N ARG A 125 10.02 18.53 -0.23
CA ARG A 125 11.15 19.00 0.59
C ARG A 125 11.74 20.33 0.11
N VAL A 126 11.35 20.82 -1.07
CA VAL A 126 11.74 22.17 -1.55
C VAL A 126 11.06 23.25 -0.71
N GLU A 127 9.82 23.03 -0.27
CA GLU A 127 9.11 23.95 0.62
C GLU A 127 9.29 23.50 2.07
N ILE A 128 10.16 24.20 2.80
CA ILE A 128 10.44 23.90 4.20
C ILE A 128 9.38 24.57 5.07
N ARG A 129 8.51 23.76 5.66
CA ARG A 129 7.44 24.21 6.56
C ARG A 129 7.83 24.02 8.02
N ALA A 130 7.40 24.93 8.88
CA ALA A 130 7.57 24.82 10.32
C ALA A 130 6.79 23.59 10.85
N PRO A 131 7.40 22.68 11.64
CA PRO A 131 6.72 21.52 12.21
C PRO A 131 5.70 21.91 13.30
N GLN A 132 5.88 23.08 13.92
CA GLN A 132 5.00 23.61 14.96
C GLN A 132 4.99 25.14 14.93
N SER A 133 3.94 25.74 15.49
CA SER A 133 3.84 27.19 15.65
C SER A 133 4.84 27.68 16.70
N GLY A 134 5.57 28.73 16.39
CA GLY A 134 6.59 29.26 17.28
C GLY A 134 7.31 30.47 16.70
N ILE A 135 8.29 30.98 17.44
CA ILE A 135 9.15 32.09 17.04
C ILE A 135 10.42 31.52 16.40
N ALA A 136 10.76 32.01 15.21
CA ALA A 136 12.02 31.67 14.56
C ALA A 136 13.19 32.35 15.28
N GLN A 137 14.18 31.55 15.71
CA GLN A 137 15.42 31.96 16.33
C GLN A 137 16.62 31.41 15.54
N ASN A 138 17.81 31.99 15.73
CA ASN A 138 19.06 31.49 15.14
C ASN A 138 18.97 31.19 13.63
N VAL A 139 18.36 32.08 12.85
CA VAL A 139 18.32 31.95 11.38
C VAL A 139 19.74 32.04 10.84
N LYS A 140 20.25 30.97 10.21
CA LYS A 140 21.63 30.87 9.70
C LYS A 140 21.74 31.25 8.23
N THR A 141 20.63 31.20 7.49
CA THR A 141 20.58 31.49 6.06
C THR A 141 19.84 32.80 5.79
N HIS A 142 20.54 33.76 5.19
CA HIS A 142 20.01 35.13 4.98
C HIS A 142 20.00 35.56 3.49
N THR A 143 20.49 34.74 2.57
CA THR A 143 20.72 35.12 1.17
C THR A 143 19.81 34.40 0.19
N ILE A 144 19.09 35.18 -0.63
CA ILE A 144 18.29 34.65 -1.74
C ILE A 144 19.23 34.08 -2.81
N GLY A 145 19.04 32.82 -3.19
CA GLY A 145 19.90 32.10 -4.15
C GLY A 145 21.11 31.41 -3.52
N GLY A 146 21.25 31.42 -2.18
CA GLY A 146 22.23 30.60 -1.48
C GLY A 146 21.94 29.10 -1.61
N VAL A 147 22.99 28.29 -1.71
CA VAL A 147 22.89 26.82 -1.77
C VAL A 147 23.00 26.26 -0.36
N VAL A 148 22.04 25.41 0.03
CA VAL A 148 22.00 24.74 1.34
C VAL A 148 22.23 23.24 1.17
N ARG A 149 22.96 22.63 2.12
CA ARG A 149 23.21 21.17 2.10
C ARG A 149 22.10 20.41 2.83
N ALA A 150 21.96 19.13 2.52
CA ALA A 150 21.03 18.26 3.23
C ALA A 150 21.46 18.13 4.70
N GLY A 151 20.51 18.30 5.62
CA GLY A 151 20.76 18.24 7.06
C GLY A 151 21.34 19.51 7.68
N GLU A 152 21.56 20.56 6.88
CA GLU A 152 22.02 21.85 7.39
C GLU A 152 20.89 22.56 8.16
N THR A 153 21.19 23.01 9.39
CA THR A 153 20.24 23.77 10.21
C THR A 153 20.03 25.15 9.61
N LEU A 154 18.81 25.44 9.14
CA LEU A 154 18.47 26.75 8.57
C LEU A 154 18.03 27.76 9.63
N LEU A 155 17.20 27.31 10.57
CA LEU A 155 16.65 28.10 11.67
C LEU A 155 16.18 27.18 12.80
N GLU A 156 16.03 27.74 14.00
CA GLU A 156 15.46 27.07 15.16
C GLU A 156 14.07 27.67 15.46
N ILE A 157 13.12 26.86 15.95
CA ILE A 157 11.77 27.33 16.27
C ILE A 157 11.54 27.11 17.75
N ALA A 158 11.30 28.19 18.48
CA ALA A 158 10.84 28.15 19.87
C ALA A 158 9.31 28.09 19.89
N PRO A 159 8.68 27.00 20.37
CA PRO A 159 7.22 26.87 20.41
C PRO A 159 6.54 28.03 21.14
N GLN A 160 5.37 28.45 20.66
CA GLN A 160 4.50 29.37 21.40
C GLN A 160 3.34 28.59 22.02
N GLY A 161 3.06 28.84 23.29
CA GLY A 161 1.90 28.28 23.99
C GLY A 161 2.17 27.04 24.83
N GLU A 162 3.42 26.63 25.00
CA GLU A 162 3.74 25.65 26.05
C GLU A 162 3.58 26.29 27.44
N GLU A 163 3.04 25.50 28.37
CA GLU A 163 2.97 25.86 29.78
C GLU A 163 4.39 26.10 30.29
N LEU A 164 4.66 27.33 30.75
CA LEU A 164 5.95 27.67 31.35
C LEU A 164 6.12 26.88 32.65
N LEU A 165 6.83 25.77 32.55
CA LEU A 165 7.22 24.93 33.67
C LEU A 165 8.51 25.48 34.27
N VAL A 166 8.53 25.62 35.59
CA VAL A 166 9.73 26.01 36.33
C VAL A 166 10.46 24.76 36.76
N GLU A 167 11.68 24.60 36.28
CA GLU A 167 12.55 23.47 36.63
C GLU A 167 13.34 23.80 37.91
N ALA A 168 12.97 23.15 39.01
CA ALA A 168 13.65 23.24 40.29
C ALA A 168 14.60 22.05 40.47
N ARG A 169 15.83 22.34 40.90
CA ARG A 169 16.82 21.33 41.28
C ARG A 169 16.70 21.07 42.77
N VAL A 170 16.28 19.87 43.15
CA VAL A 170 16.08 19.44 44.53
C VAL A 170 17.29 18.64 45.00
N SER A 171 17.81 18.94 46.19
CA SER A 171 18.89 18.18 46.81
C SER A 171 18.44 16.74 47.11
N PRO A 172 19.29 15.71 46.92
CA PRO A 172 18.98 14.35 47.32
C PRO A 172 18.61 14.18 48.80
N SER A 173 19.04 15.09 49.68
CA SER A 173 18.67 15.08 51.10
C SER A 173 17.20 15.47 51.36
N ASP A 174 16.59 16.19 50.43
CA ASP A 174 15.30 16.87 50.63
C ASP A 174 14.18 16.22 49.80
N ILE A 175 14.53 15.23 48.95
CA ILE A 175 13.60 14.55 48.03
C ILE A 175 12.46 13.83 48.76
N ASP A 176 12.72 13.29 49.95
CA ASP A 176 11.73 12.60 50.79
C ASP A 176 10.53 13.51 51.17
N GLY A 177 10.73 14.84 51.16
CA GLY A 177 9.70 15.81 51.50
C GLY A 177 8.90 16.34 50.31
N VAL A 178 9.29 16.02 49.09
CA VAL A 178 8.71 16.60 47.86
C VAL A 178 7.76 15.61 47.21
N THR A 179 6.49 15.99 47.08
CA THR A 179 5.45 15.15 46.46
C THR A 179 4.72 15.87 45.34
N ILE A 180 4.17 15.09 44.40
CA ILE A 180 3.34 15.62 43.31
C ILE A 180 2.05 16.21 43.91
N GLY A 181 1.66 17.40 43.46
CA GLY A 181 0.49 18.13 43.95
C GLY A 181 0.76 19.12 45.09
N GLN A 182 2.00 19.19 45.58
CA GLN A 182 2.40 20.11 46.65
C GLN A 182 2.47 21.55 46.14
N SER A 183 2.05 22.50 46.98
CA SER A 183 2.18 23.93 46.68
C SER A 183 3.62 24.40 46.86
N ALA A 184 4.14 25.13 45.87
CA ALA A 184 5.47 25.69 45.88
C ALA A 184 5.39 27.19 45.60
N GLU A 185 6.12 27.99 46.37
CA GLU A 185 6.29 29.40 46.11
C GLU A 185 7.46 29.59 45.13
N VAL A 186 7.17 30.17 43.97
CA VAL A 186 8.15 30.48 42.93
C VAL A 186 8.46 31.97 42.99
N ARG A 187 9.76 32.28 43.05
CA ARG A 187 10.31 33.64 43.05
C ARG A 187 11.25 33.80 41.87
N PHE A 188 10.90 34.66 40.92
CA PHE A 188 11.76 34.95 39.78
C PHE A 188 12.85 35.95 40.21
N SER A 189 14.08 35.47 40.40
CA SER A 189 15.19 36.28 40.90
C SER A 189 15.63 37.38 39.92
N ALA A 190 15.24 37.27 38.65
CA ALA A 190 15.42 38.31 37.64
C ALA A 190 14.46 39.50 37.79
N LEU A 191 13.42 39.41 38.64
CA LEU A 191 12.44 40.48 38.87
C LEU A 191 12.70 41.21 40.20
N ASN A 192 12.29 42.48 40.28
CA ASN A 192 12.49 43.27 41.49
C ASN A 192 11.59 42.74 42.63
N LEU A 193 12.20 42.08 43.61
CA LEU A 193 11.51 41.41 44.72
C LEU A 193 10.68 42.35 45.59
N ARG A 194 10.93 43.68 45.55
CA ARG A 194 10.17 44.66 46.34
C ARG A 194 8.84 45.05 45.68
N SER A 195 8.73 44.91 44.37
CA SER A 195 7.55 45.30 43.58
C SER A 195 6.78 44.12 43.01
N THR A 196 7.38 42.92 43.01
CA THR A 196 6.82 41.73 42.35
C THR A 196 6.24 40.79 43.41
N PRO A 197 4.94 40.47 43.37
CA PRO A 197 4.34 39.52 44.30
C PRO A 197 4.92 38.11 44.09
N SER A 198 4.99 37.32 45.16
CA SER A 198 5.36 35.91 45.06
C SER A 198 4.28 35.13 44.31
N THR A 199 4.71 34.26 43.41
CA THR A 199 3.80 33.42 42.61
C THR A 199 3.72 32.03 43.21
N PHE A 200 2.52 31.49 43.32
CA PHE A 200 2.32 30.12 43.77
C PHE A 200 2.21 29.18 42.56
N GLY A 201 2.81 28.01 42.68
CA GLY A 201 2.75 26.93 41.70
C GLY A 201 2.49 25.59 42.37
N VAL A 202 2.28 24.57 41.57
CA VAL A 202 2.05 23.19 42.02
C VAL A 202 3.12 22.28 41.42
N VAL A 203 3.70 21.41 42.23
CA VAL A 203 4.65 20.40 41.75
C VAL A 203 3.91 19.39 40.86
N ARG A 204 4.18 19.40 39.56
CA ARG A 204 3.52 18.51 38.58
C ARG A 204 4.23 17.19 38.44
N SER A 205 5.57 17.20 38.46
CA SER A 205 6.38 15.99 38.32
C SER A 205 7.69 16.11 39.07
N VAL A 206 8.14 14.99 39.63
CA VAL A 206 9.48 14.85 40.20
C VAL A 206 10.18 13.71 39.47
N SER A 207 11.43 13.91 39.07
CA SER A 207 12.23 12.88 38.42
C SER A 207 12.35 11.67 39.34
N GLY A 208 12.07 10.47 38.81
CA GLY A 208 12.28 9.22 39.55
C GLY A 208 13.77 8.90 39.75
N ASP A 209 14.63 9.45 38.88
CA ASP A 209 16.06 9.20 38.90
C ASP A 209 16.87 10.44 39.28
N ARG A 210 18.01 10.19 39.94
CA ARG A 210 18.99 11.21 40.32
C ARG A 210 19.79 11.64 39.09
N LEU A 211 19.72 12.93 38.76
CA LEU A 211 20.46 13.57 37.69
C LEU A 211 21.75 14.19 38.22
N THR A 212 22.73 14.39 37.34
CA THR A 212 24.01 15.04 37.70
C THR A 212 24.16 16.29 36.86
N ASN A 213 24.59 17.39 37.47
CA ASN A 213 24.87 18.62 36.75
C ASN A 213 26.18 18.45 35.96
N GLU A 214 26.12 18.53 34.62
CA GLU A 214 27.29 18.37 33.74
C GLU A 214 28.41 19.39 34.01
N ALA A 215 28.07 20.57 34.56
CA ALA A 215 29.05 21.62 34.87
C ALA A 215 29.67 21.51 36.27
N THR A 216 28.92 21.04 37.28
CA THR A 216 29.37 21.04 38.69
C THR A 216 29.58 19.65 39.29
N GLY A 217 29.09 18.59 38.63
CA GLY A 217 29.13 17.21 39.14
C GLY A 217 28.19 16.95 40.32
N GLU A 218 27.41 17.94 40.75
CA GLU A 218 26.50 17.80 41.89
C GLU A 218 25.25 17.01 41.49
N PRO A 219 24.84 16.03 42.31
CA PRO A 219 23.62 15.28 42.07
C PRO A 219 22.38 16.07 42.51
N TYR A 220 21.31 16.00 41.72
CA TYR A 220 20.03 16.62 42.03
C TYR A 220 18.86 15.80 41.47
N PHE A 221 17.67 15.99 42.02
CA PHE A 221 16.42 15.53 41.43
C PHE A 221 15.73 16.70 40.73
N LEU A 222 15.17 16.46 39.56
CA LEU A 222 14.45 17.49 38.79
C LEU A 222 12.98 17.51 39.23
N ALA A 223 12.54 18.60 39.84
CA ALA A 223 11.12 18.87 40.10
C ALA A 223 10.60 19.91 39.11
N ARG A 224 9.48 19.64 38.46
CA ARG A 224 8.79 20.60 37.58
C ARG A 224 7.60 21.18 38.30
N VAL A 225 7.62 22.50 38.46
CA VAL A 225 6.56 23.27 39.09
C VAL A 225 5.79 24.02 38.02
N GLU A 226 4.48 23.82 38.00
CA GLU A 226 3.56 24.52 37.12
C GLU A 226 2.99 25.74 37.84
N VAL A 227 3.15 26.92 37.25
CA VAL A 227 2.55 28.17 37.75
C VAL A 227 1.25 28.41 37.00
N SER A 228 0.13 28.47 37.75
CA SER A 228 -1.19 28.63 37.14
C SER A 228 -1.31 29.95 36.38
N ALA A 229 -2.16 29.99 35.35
CA ALA A 229 -2.35 31.20 34.56
C ALA A 229 -2.83 32.41 35.39
N GLU A 230 -3.58 32.17 36.47
CA GLU A 230 -4.06 33.19 37.41
C GLU A 230 -2.92 33.80 38.24
N GLU A 231 -2.02 32.96 38.75
CA GLU A 231 -0.84 33.41 39.51
C GLU A 231 0.14 34.16 38.60
N ARG A 232 0.28 33.73 37.33
CA ARG A 232 1.06 34.50 36.34
C ARG A 232 0.43 35.86 36.03
N ALA A 233 -0.89 35.97 35.99
CA ALA A 233 -1.56 37.25 35.74
C ALA A 233 -1.27 38.28 36.85
N LYS A 234 -0.98 37.83 38.08
CA LYS A 234 -0.56 38.71 39.19
C LYS A 234 0.82 39.35 38.98
N LEU A 235 1.66 38.78 38.11
CA LEU A 235 2.93 39.38 37.71
C LEU A 235 2.76 40.59 36.77
N GLY A 236 1.53 40.90 36.34
CA GLY A 236 1.23 42.02 35.46
C GLY A 236 1.79 41.82 34.05
N ASP A 237 2.38 42.86 33.48
CA ASP A 237 2.85 42.92 32.08
C ASP A 237 4.26 42.32 31.87
N VAL A 238 4.75 41.54 32.84
CA VAL A 238 6.08 40.96 32.81
C VAL A 238 6.08 39.71 31.93
N LYS A 239 6.82 39.78 30.81
CA LYS A 239 7.02 38.63 29.92
C LYS A 239 8.06 37.67 30.50
N LEU A 240 7.60 36.55 31.03
CA LEU A 240 8.47 35.42 31.38
C LEU A 240 9.02 34.77 30.09
N SER A 241 10.33 34.58 30.03
CA SER A 241 11.02 33.94 28.90
C SER A 241 11.76 32.68 29.35
N ALA A 242 11.93 31.72 28.44
CA ALA A 242 12.73 30.52 28.70
C ALA A 242 14.17 30.91 29.11
N GLY A 243 14.72 30.21 30.12
CA GLY A 243 16.06 30.46 30.65
C GLY A 243 16.15 31.51 31.77
N MET A 244 15.03 32.06 32.24
CA MET A 244 15.01 32.98 33.38
C MET A 244 15.31 32.25 34.71
N PRO A 245 16.22 32.75 35.56
CA PRO A 245 16.50 32.13 36.85
C PRO A 245 15.31 32.34 37.81
N ALA A 246 14.98 31.28 38.56
CA ALA A 246 13.92 31.29 39.56
C ALA A 246 14.34 30.47 40.79
N GLU A 247 13.91 30.92 41.95
CA GLU A 247 14.00 30.21 43.23
C GLU A 247 12.65 29.58 43.53
N VAL A 248 12.65 28.32 43.96
CA VAL A 248 11.44 27.56 44.27
C VAL A 248 11.50 27.08 45.71
N LEU A 249 10.53 27.50 46.52
CA LEU A 249 10.37 27.08 47.90
C LEU A 249 9.19 26.11 47.99
N ILE A 250 9.49 24.84 48.20
CA ILE A 250 8.49 23.78 48.34
C ILE A 250 8.16 23.60 49.82
N GLN A 251 6.89 23.68 50.19
CA GLN A 251 6.47 23.55 51.59
C GLN A 251 6.45 22.09 52.05
N THR A 252 7.57 21.58 52.56
CA THR A 252 7.74 20.19 53.03
C THR A 252 7.15 19.95 54.42
N GLY A 253 5.85 20.23 54.60
CA GLY A 253 5.07 19.94 55.81
C GLY A 253 5.39 20.78 57.05
N GLU A 254 4.40 20.99 57.91
CA GLU A 254 4.59 21.66 59.20
C GLU A 254 5.19 20.69 60.23
N ARG A 255 6.46 20.87 60.56
CA ARG A 255 7.08 20.15 61.68
C ARG A 255 6.90 20.95 62.96
N THR A 256 6.35 20.35 64.00
CA THR A 256 6.33 20.95 65.35
C THR A 256 7.70 20.81 66.01
N ALA A 257 8.11 21.79 66.83
CA ALA A 257 9.40 21.77 67.53
C ALA A 257 9.61 20.48 68.37
N LEU A 258 8.52 19.95 68.94
CA LEU A 258 8.51 18.69 69.69
C LEU A 258 8.90 17.48 68.81
N GLN A 259 8.50 17.49 67.54
CA GLN A 259 8.79 16.44 66.58
C GLN A 259 10.27 16.44 66.16
N TYR A 260 10.91 17.61 66.13
CA TYR A 260 12.36 17.72 65.88
C TYR A 260 13.20 17.11 67.02
N LEU A 261 12.72 17.26 68.26
CA LEU A 261 13.40 16.76 69.45
C LEU A 261 13.24 15.24 69.63
N LEU A 262 12.07 14.70 69.28
CA LEU A 262 11.72 13.29 69.48
C LEU A 262 12.10 12.38 68.29
N LYS A 263 12.28 12.92 67.08
CA LYS A 263 12.61 12.13 65.88
C LYS A 263 13.88 11.27 66.01
N PRO A 264 15.01 11.77 66.58
CA PRO A 264 16.20 10.94 66.76
C PRO A 264 15.96 9.74 67.69
N LEU A 265 15.08 9.91 68.69
CA LEU A 265 14.77 8.85 69.66
C LEU A 265 13.88 7.78 69.04
N THR A 266 12.89 8.18 68.24
CA THR A 266 12.01 7.25 67.52
C THR A 266 12.74 6.53 66.38
N ASP A 267 13.60 7.23 65.62
CA ASP A 267 14.37 6.63 64.52
C ASP A 267 15.47 5.68 65.02
N ALA A 268 15.98 5.89 66.24
CA ALA A 268 16.90 4.97 66.92
C ALA A 268 16.19 3.72 67.45
N LEU A 269 15.00 3.87 68.04
CA LEU A 269 14.17 2.74 68.49
C LEU A 269 13.66 1.88 67.33
N ALA A 270 13.27 2.51 66.21
CA ALA A 270 12.82 1.81 65.02
C ALA A 270 13.96 1.02 64.36
N ARG A 271 15.17 1.61 64.25
CA ARG A 271 16.37 0.90 63.74
C ARG A 271 16.81 -0.25 64.64
N GLY A 272 16.69 -0.11 65.97
CA GLY A 272 16.99 -1.20 66.91
C GLY A 272 16.01 -2.37 66.90
N LEU A 273 14.82 -2.21 66.29
CA LEU A 273 13.83 -3.28 66.12
C LEU A 273 13.83 -3.92 64.73
N THR A 274 14.69 -3.48 63.81
CA THR A 274 14.83 -4.05 62.46
C THR A 274 16.18 -4.76 62.23
N GLU A 275 16.90 -5.09 63.31
CA GLU A 275 18.11 -5.89 63.24
C GLU A 275 17.79 -7.38 63.49
N GLU A 276 17.35 -8.07 62.43
CA GLU A 276 17.69 -9.45 62.04
C GLU A 276 17.86 -9.51 60.52
#